data_AF-A0A2V9CKX0-F1
#
_entry.id   AF-A0A2V9CKX0-F1
#
_cell.length_a   1.000
_cell.length_b   1.000
_cell.length_c   1.000
_cell.angle_alpha   90.00
_cell.angle_beta   90.00
_cell.angle_gamma   90.00
#
_symmetry.space_group_name_H-M   'P 1'
#
loop_
_entity.id
_entity.type
_entity.pdbx_description
1 polymer ?
#
loop_
_entity_poly.entity_id
_entity_poly.type
_entity_poly.pdbx_seq_one_letter_code
_entity_poly.pdbx_strand_id
1 'polypeptide(L)'
;MRKINWGRVIVGGIVAGIIINIFEYVTNGRVLAADWAAAMQSLGRQLPAGSTAVFTVWGFLVGISAIWLYAAARTRFGAGPGTAVLTGFAYWVIGYLFPNVVNWALAIFPSRLLAITTIVGLVEIIVASLAGAFIYKERATP
;
A
#
# COMPACT_ATOMS: atom_id res chain seq x y z
N MET A 1 -17.94 -16.18 -15.44
CA MET A 1 -16.93 -15.46 -14.62
C MET A 1 -15.56 -15.69 -15.22
N ARG A 2 -14.88 -14.65 -15.72
CA ARG A 2 -13.52 -14.78 -16.24
C ARG A 2 -12.59 -15.11 -15.05
N LYS A 3 -11.83 -16.21 -15.13
CA LYS A 3 -10.97 -16.65 -14.01
C LYS A 3 -9.85 -15.63 -13.80
N ILE A 4 -9.63 -15.22 -12.54
CA ILE A 4 -8.50 -14.37 -12.15
C ILE A 4 -7.18 -15.04 -12.57
N ASN A 5 -6.32 -14.29 -13.25
CA ASN A 5 -5.01 -14.78 -13.64
C ASN A 5 -3.99 -14.56 -12.50
N TRP A 6 -3.93 -15.51 -11.56
CA TRP A 6 -3.06 -15.43 -10.39
C TRP A 6 -1.58 -15.21 -10.72
N GLY A 7 -1.07 -15.80 -11.81
CA GLY A 7 0.31 -15.54 -12.25
C GLY A 7 0.55 -14.06 -12.57
N ARG A 8 -0.42 -13.38 -13.19
CA ARG A 8 -0.34 -11.95 -13.47
C ARG A 8 -0.63 -11.09 -12.24
N VAL A 9 -1.45 -11.57 -11.30
CA VAL A 9 -1.64 -10.91 -10.01
C VAL A 9 -0.32 -10.88 -9.24
N ILE A 10 0.39 -11.99 -9.16
CA ILE A 10 1.67 -12.06 -8.45
C ILE A 10 2.71 -11.18 -9.14
N VAL A 11 2.86 -11.26 -10.46
CA VAL A 11 3.85 -10.43 -11.17
C VAL A 11 3.52 -8.93 -11.08
N GLY A 12 2.27 -8.53 -11.32
CA GLY A 12 1.85 -7.14 -11.16
C GLY A 12 1.95 -6.66 -9.70
N GLY A 13 1.63 -7.55 -8.76
CA GLY A 13 1.71 -7.31 -7.33
C GLY A 13 3.13 -7.15 -6.80
N ILE A 14 4.10 -7.88 -7.35
CA ILE A 14 5.52 -7.68 -7.04
C ILE A 14 5.97 -6.29 -7.52
N VAL A 15 5.59 -5.89 -8.74
CA VAL A 15 5.92 -4.55 -9.25
C VAL A 15 5.31 -3.46 -8.36
N ALA A 16 4.02 -3.61 -8.00
CA ALA A 16 3.36 -2.71 -7.06
C ALA A 16 4.07 -2.70 -5.69
N GLY A 17 4.44 -3.87 -5.18
CA GLY A 17 5.15 -4.04 -3.91
C GLY A 17 6.55 -3.41 -3.91
N ILE A 18 7.28 -3.44 -5.01
CA ILE A 18 8.57 -2.74 -5.15
C ILE A 18 8.36 -1.23 -5.01
N ILE A 19 7.37 -0.68 -5.70
CA ILE A 19 7.05 0.75 -5.63
C ILE A 19 6.72 1.13 -4.19
N ILE A 20 5.81 0.38 -3.54
CA ILE A 20 5.42 0.58 -2.15
C ILE A 20 6.65 0.59 -1.23
N ASN A 21 7.49 -0.44 -1.33
CA ASN A 21 8.70 -0.54 -0.53
C ASN A 21 9.68 0.62 -0.70
N ILE A 22 9.78 1.20 -1.90
CA ILE A 22 10.61 2.38 -2.14
C ILE A 22 10.03 3.59 -1.40
N PHE A 23 8.72 3.82 -1.50
CA PHE A 23 8.04 4.92 -0.80
C PHE A 23 8.15 4.77 0.72
N GLU A 24 7.90 3.56 1.25
CA GLU A 24 8.04 3.23 2.67
C GLU A 24 9.47 3.44 3.17
N TYR A 25 10.47 2.96 2.41
CA TYR A 25 11.87 3.14 2.78
C TYR A 25 12.25 4.62 2.82
N VAL A 26 11.92 5.40 1.78
CA VAL A 26 12.27 6.82 1.70
C VAL A 26 11.51 7.62 2.77
N THR A 27 10.20 7.42 2.87
CA THR A 27 9.34 8.24 3.72
C THR A 27 9.50 7.86 5.18
N ASN A 28 9.30 6.59 5.53
CA ASN A 28 9.31 6.14 6.92
C ASN A 28 10.73 5.78 7.40
N GLY A 29 11.54 5.17 6.53
CA GLY A 29 12.89 4.74 6.88
C GLY A 29 13.96 5.85 6.84
N ARG A 30 13.72 6.95 6.12
CA ARG A 30 14.69 8.06 6.01
C ARG A 30 14.12 9.39 6.49
N VAL A 31 13.04 9.89 5.87
CA VAL A 31 12.51 11.23 6.14
C VAL A 31 11.89 11.33 7.53
N LEU A 32 11.08 10.34 7.91
CA LEU A 32 10.33 10.31 9.17
C LEU A 32 10.97 9.40 10.22
N ALA A 33 12.18 8.90 9.99
CA ALA A 33 12.82 7.94 10.88
C ALA A 33 12.98 8.49 12.31
N ALA A 34 13.42 9.75 12.43
CA ALA A 34 13.54 10.43 13.72
C ALA A 34 12.18 10.68 14.37
N ASP A 35 11.16 11.06 13.59
CA ASP A 35 9.80 11.29 14.07
C ASP A 35 9.19 9.98 14.61
N TRP A 36 9.37 8.85 13.91
CA TRP A 36 8.96 7.53 14.37
C TRP A 36 9.69 7.07 15.63
N ALA A 37 11.01 7.32 15.71
CA ALA A 37 11.79 6.98 16.91
C ALA A 37 11.30 7.77 18.13
N ALA A 38 11.08 9.08 18.00
CA ALA A 38 10.56 9.92 19.06
C ALA A 38 9.14 9.50 19.48
N ALA A 39 8.27 9.20 18.51
CA ALA A 39 6.92 8.73 18.75
C ALA A 39 6.86 7.37 19.47
N MET A 40 7.74 6.43 19.11
CA MET A 40 7.82 5.16 19.82
C MET A 40 8.37 5.33 21.24
N GLN A 41 9.35 6.22 21.42
CA GLN A 41 9.91 6.52 22.73
C GLN A 41 8.88 7.14 23.67
N SER A 42 8.00 8.02 23.20
CA SER A 42 6.91 8.59 24.03
C SER A 42 5.90 7.53 24.48
N LEU A 43 5.81 6.42 23.76
CA LEU A 43 5.00 5.26 24.13
C LEU A 43 5.75 4.26 25.04
N GLY A 44 7.00 4.56 25.42
CA GLY A 44 7.86 3.65 26.19
C GLY A 44 8.27 2.41 25.39
N ARG A 45 8.28 2.50 24.05
CA ARG A 45 8.58 1.40 23.13
C ARG A 45 9.78 1.72 22.25
N GLN A 46 10.39 0.67 21.74
CA GLN A 46 11.41 0.76 20.70
C GLN A 46 11.02 -0.16 19.56
N LEU A 47 11.41 0.21 18.33
CA LEU A 47 11.24 -0.65 17.18
C LEU A 47 12.13 -1.89 17.35
N PRO A 48 11.57 -3.12 17.34
CA PRO A 48 12.36 -4.33 17.45
C PRO A 48 13.36 -4.47 16.30
N ALA A 49 14.50 -5.10 16.58
CA ALA A 49 15.42 -5.54 15.53
C ALA A 49 14.67 -6.47 14.54
N GLY A 50 14.80 -6.21 13.24
CA GLY A 50 14.11 -6.96 12.19
C GLY A 50 12.74 -6.40 11.76
N SER A 51 12.23 -5.34 12.40
CA SER A 51 11.01 -4.65 11.98
C SER A 51 11.04 -4.22 10.50
N THR A 52 12.19 -3.80 9.99
CA THR A 52 12.38 -3.45 8.57
C THR A 52 12.03 -4.61 7.64
N ALA A 53 12.46 -5.83 7.94
CA ALA A 53 12.16 -7.00 7.11
C ALA A 53 10.66 -7.32 7.09
N VAL A 54 10.00 -7.18 8.25
CA VAL A 54 8.55 -7.35 8.37
C VAL A 54 7.81 -6.32 7.52
N PHE A 55 8.19 -5.04 7.60
CA PHE A 55 7.60 -3.99 6.77
C PHE A 55 7.84 -4.23 5.28
N THR A 56 9.01 -4.76 4.92
CA THR A 56 9.30 -5.08 3.51
C THR A 56 8.39 -6.17 2.96
N VAL A 57 8.26 -7.27 3.71
CA VAL A 57 7.34 -8.36 3.35
C VAL A 57 5.90 -7.85 3.30
N TRP A 58 5.50 -7.04 4.28
CA TRP A 58 4.18 -6.41 4.30
C TRP A 58 3.92 -5.56 3.04
N GLY A 59 4.89 -4.74 2.60
CA GLY A 59 4.75 -3.94 1.38
C GLY A 59 4.49 -4.79 0.12
N PHE A 60 5.12 -5.97 0.02
CA PHE A 60 4.81 -6.92 -1.06
C PHE A 60 3.41 -7.53 -0.94
N LEU A 61 2.97 -7.87 0.28
CA LEU A 61 1.62 -8.37 0.51
C LEU A 61 0.56 -7.33 0.12
N VAL A 62 0.80 -6.05 0.44
CA VAL A 62 -0.04 -4.92 0.03
C VAL A 62 -0.06 -4.78 -1.49
N GLY A 63 1.09 -4.85 -2.15
CA GLY A 63 1.16 -4.79 -3.62
C GLY A 63 0.36 -5.92 -4.28
N ILE A 64 0.51 -7.16 -3.80
CA ILE A 64 -0.21 -8.32 -4.32
C ILE A 64 -1.72 -8.21 -4.06
N SER A 65 -2.13 -7.82 -2.86
CA SER A 65 -3.54 -7.66 -2.51
C SER A 65 -4.21 -6.52 -3.30
N ALA A 66 -3.50 -5.42 -3.54
CA ALA A 66 -4.00 -4.31 -4.36
C ALA A 66 -4.27 -4.75 -5.82
N ILE A 67 -3.35 -5.52 -6.42
CA ILE A 67 -3.55 -6.02 -7.79
C ILE A 67 -4.60 -7.13 -7.86
N TRP A 68 -4.74 -7.94 -6.81
CA TRP A 68 -5.86 -8.86 -6.68
C TRP A 68 -7.20 -8.11 -6.61
N LEU A 69 -7.28 -7.02 -5.84
CA LEU A 69 -8.49 -6.19 -5.76
C LEU A 69 -8.82 -5.55 -7.10
N TYR A 70 -7.82 -5.01 -7.81
CA TYR A 70 -7.98 -4.54 -9.19
C TYR A 70 -8.50 -5.65 -10.12
N ALA A 71 -7.92 -6.84 -10.08
CA ALA A 71 -8.32 -7.97 -10.90
C ALA A 71 -9.77 -8.39 -10.64
N ALA A 72 -10.20 -8.40 -9.38
CA ALA A 72 -11.58 -8.70 -9.00
C ALA A 72 -12.54 -7.60 -9.49
N ALA A 73 -12.19 -6.33 -9.28
CA ALA A 73 -12.99 -5.17 -9.67
C ALA A 73 -13.10 -5.01 -11.19
N ARG A 74 -12.06 -5.39 -11.94
CA ARG A 74 -12.02 -5.35 -13.41
C ARG A 74 -13.20 -6.07 -14.05
N THR A 75 -13.70 -7.14 -13.43
CA THR A 75 -14.86 -7.89 -13.94
C THR A 75 -16.16 -7.10 -13.96
N ARG A 76 -16.26 -6.04 -13.13
CA ARG A 76 -17.45 -5.19 -12.99
C ARG A 76 -17.26 -3.80 -13.58
N PHE A 77 -16.10 -3.20 -13.36
CA PHE A 77 -15.80 -1.81 -13.77
C PHE A 77 -15.02 -1.71 -15.09
N GLY A 78 -14.66 -2.85 -15.67
CA GLY A 78 -13.84 -2.90 -16.89
C GLY A 78 -12.35 -2.74 -16.62
N ALA A 79 -11.57 -2.97 -17.68
CA ALA A 79 -10.12 -2.85 -17.66
C ALA A 79 -9.71 -1.39 -17.85
N GLY A 80 -8.72 -0.92 -17.09
CA GLY A 80 -8.11 0.38 -17.33
C GLY A 80 -7.61 1.11 -16.09
N PRO A 81 -6.96 2.26 -16.29
CA PRO A 81 -6.40 3.07 -15.22
C PRO A 81 -7.46 3.59 -14.25
N GLY A 82 -8.69 3.87 -14.71
CA GLY A 82 -9.79 4.29 -13.83
C GLY A 82 -10.13 3.27 -12.74
N THR A 83 -10.23 1.98 -13.11
CA THR A 83 -10.46 0.90 -12.14
C THR A 83 -9.27 0.71 -11.19
N ALA A 84 -8.04 0.89 -11.67
CA ALA A 84 -6.83 0.81 -10.85
C ALA A 84 -6.78 1.96 -9.81
N VAL A 85 -7.10 3.18 -10.21
CA VAL A 85 -7.21 4.33 -9.30
C VAL A 85 -8.32 4.12 -8.29
N LEU A 86 -9.50 3.68 -8.73
CA LEU A 86 -10.64 3.43 -7.84
C LEU A 86 -10.32 2.38 -6.77
N THR A 87 -9.76 1.25 -7.18
CA THR A 87 -9.38 0.17 -6.26
C THR A 87 -8.20 0.54 -5.37
N GLY A 88 -7.20 1.23 -5.91
CA GLY A 88 -6.09 1.78 -5.12
C GLY A 88 -6.56 2.80 -4.09
N PHE A 89 -7.50 3.68 -4.44
CA PHE A 89 -8.11 4.63 -3.52
C PHE A 89 -8.94 3.93 -2.44
N ALA A 90 -9.74 2.93 -2.80
CA ALA A 90 -10.46 2.12 -1.81
C ALA A 90 -9.50 1.42 -0.85
N TYR A 91 -8.39 0.89 -1.36
CA TYR A 91 -7.33 0.29 -0.54
C TYR A 91 -6.68 1.32 0.38
N TRP A 92 -6.40 2.53 -0.13
CA TRP A 92 -5.87 3.64 0.65
C TRP A 92 -6.76 4.00 1.85
N VAL A 93 -8.07 4.11 1.62
CA VAL A 93 -9.03 4.46 2.67
C VAL A 93 -8.94 3.46 3.83
N ILE A 94 -8.90 2.17 3.50
CA ILE A 94 -8.92 1.08 4.50
C ILE A 94 -7.54 0.88 5.13
N GLY A 95 -6.46 0.98 4.33
CA GLY A 95 -5.10 0.65 4.74
C GLY A 95 -4.32 1.80 5.37
N TYR A 96 -4.68 3.05 5.07
CA TYR A 96 -3.96 4.23 5.55
C TYR A 96 -4.88 5.21 6.27
N LEU A 97 -5.95 5.68 5.61
CA LEU A 97 -6.79 6.74 6.18
C LEU A 97 -7.45 6.31 7.48
N PHE A 98 -8.17 5.18 7.50
CA PHE A 98 -8.88 4.72 8.69
C PHE A 98 -7.93 4.43 9.86
N PRO A 99 -6.82 3.66 9.69
CA PRO A 99 -5.86 3.48 10.77
C PRO A 99 -5.28 4.79 11.30
N ASN A 100 -4.94 5.75 10.43
CA ASN A 100 -4.38 7.02 10.86
C ASN A 100 -5.40 7.91 11.57
N VAL A 101 -6.68 7.90 11.16
CA VAL A 101 -7.76 8.59 11.88
C VAL A 101 -7.92 8.02 13.29
N VAL A 102 -7.86 6.69 13.46
CA VAL A 102 -7.93 6.06 14.78
C VAL A 102 -6.72 6.46 15.65
N ASN A 103 -5.50 6.38 15.10
CA ASN A 103 -4.30 6.80 15.82
C ASN A 103 -4.33 8.28 16.21
N TRP A 104 -4.89 9.14 15.36
CA TRP A 104 -5.07 10.55 15.63
C TRP A 104 -6.11 10.79 16.73
N ALA A 105 -7.26 10.15 16.64
CA ALA A 105 -8.34 10.28 17.64
C ALA A 105 -7.91 9.81 19.03
N LEU A 106 -7.03 8.80 19.10
CA LEU A 106 -6.46 8.28 20.34
C LEU A 106 -5.21 9.03 20.81
N ALA A 107 -4.78 10.08 20.09
CA ALA A 107 -3.57 10.86 20.35
C ALA A 107 -2.30 9.98 20.52
N ILE A 108 -2.23 8.85 19.81
CA ILE A 108 -1.10 7.90 19.90
C ILE A 108 0.13 8.48 19.21
N PHE A 109 -0.06 9.13 18.07
CA PHE A 109 1.02 9.66 17.25
C PHE A 109 0.82 11.14 16.90
N PRO A 110 1.92 11.90 16.67
CA PRO A 110 1.82 13.31 16.29
C PRO A 110 0.99 13.52 15.01
N SER A 111 0.11 14.52 15.00
CA SER A 111 -0.77 14.83 13.86
C SER A 111 0.01 15.05 12.56
N ARG A 112 1.19 15.70 12.64
CA ARG A 112 2.06 15.92 11.47
C ARG A 112 2.56 14.60 10.89
N LEU A 113 2.96 13.65 11.74
CA LEU A 113 3.45 12.34 11.31
C LEU A 113 2.34 11.58 10.56
N LEU A 114 1.15 11.52 11.16
CA LEU A 114 -0.03 10.87 10.57
C LEU A 114 -0.49 11.54 9.27
N ALA A 115 -0.44 12.87 9.19
CA ALA A 115 -0.82 13.59 7.98
C ALA A 115 0.13 13.27 6.81
N ILE A 116 1.44 13.26 7.05
CA ILE A 116 2.44 12.95 6.03
C ILE A 116 2.25 11.51 5.53
N THR A 117 2.16 10.53 6.43
CA THR A 117 2.00 9.11 6.03
C THR A 117 0.68 8.87 5.30
N THR A 118 -0.39 9.57 5.68
CA THR A 118 -1.69 9.49 4.99
C THR A 118 -1.61 10.01 3.55
N ILE A 119 -0.99 11.18 3.34
CA ILE A 119 -0.88 11.82 2.03
C ILE A 119 0.09 11.04 1.13
N VAL A 120 1.25 10.66 1.65
CA VAL A 120 2.24 9.89 0.89
C VAL A 120 1.69 8.52 0.54
N GLY A 121 1.03 7.83 1.47
CA GLY A 121 0.40 6.53 1.23
C GLY A 121 -0.67 6.58 0.13
N LEU A 122 -1.35 7.72 -0.06
CA LEU A 122 -2.28 7.89 -1.19
C LEU A 122 -1.53 7.90 -2.52
N VAL A 123 -0.48 8.71 -2.63
CA VAL A 123 0.30 8.81 -3.86
C VAL A 123 0.94 7.46 -4.19
N GLU A 124 1.56 6.85 -3.19
CA GLU A 124 2.22 5.56 -3.27
C GLU A 124 1.28 4.47 -3.81
N ILE A 125 0.14 4.23 -3.16
CA ILE A 125 -0.74 3.12 -3.52
C ILE A 125 -1.42 3.33 -4.87
N ILE A 126 -1.67 4.59 -5.28
CA ILE A 126 -2.18 4.90 -6.60
C ILE A 126 -1.13 4.61 -7.68
N VAL A 127 0.11 5.06 -7.50
CA VAL A 127 1.20 4.77 -8.45
C VAL A 127 1.47 3.27 -8.53
N ALA A 128 1.52 2.58 -7.38
CA ALA A 128 1.72 1.14 -7.31
C ALA A 128 0.59 0.35 -7.99
N SER A 129 -0.67 0.75 -7.74
CA SER A 129 -1.84 0.12 -8.36
C SER A 129 -1.87 0.33 -9.87
N LEU A 130 -1.56 1.53 -10.36
CA LEU A 130 -1.46 1.81 -11.79
C LEU A 130 -0.38 0.97 -12.47
N ALA A 131 0.82 0.92 -11.88
CA ALA A 131 1.93 0.13 -12.42
C ALA A 131 1.63 -1.37 -12.42
N GLY A 132 1.13 -1.93 -11.32
CA GLY A 132 0.80 -3.35 -11.27
C GLY A 132 -0.40 -3.71 -12.15
N ALA A 133 -1.39 -2.83 -12.26
CA ALA A 133 -2.55 -3.01 -13.14
C ALA A 133 -2.16 -2.99 -14.62
N PHE A 134 -1.17 -2.18 -15.01
CA PHE A 134 -0.62 -2.16 -16.36
C PHE A 134 0.02 -3.51 -16.74
N ILE A 135 0.68 -4.17 -15.79
CA ILE A 135 1.27 -5.50 -15.97
C ILE A 135 0.21 -6.61 -15.96
N TYR A 136 -0.92 -6.39 -15.27
CA TYR A 136 -2.01 -7.36 -15.16
C TYR A 136 -2.82 -7.50 -16.46
N LYS A 137 -2.70 -8.68 -17.08
CA LYS A 137 -3.52 -9.09 -18.23
C LYS A 137 -4.30 -10.35 -17.88
N GLU A 138 -5.62 -10.33 -18.07
CA GLU A 138 -6.41 -11.56 -17.97
C GLU A 138 -5.96 -12.56 -19.04
N ARG A 139 -6.04 -13.86 -18.76
CA ARG A 139 -5.76 -14.87 -19.79
C ARG A 139 -6.71 -14.64 -20.96
N ALA A 140 -6.18 -14.68 -22.19
CA ALA A 140 -7.01 -14.85 -23.37
C ALA A 140 -7.73 -16.20 -23.22
N THR A 141 -9.04 -16.20 -23.40
CA THR A 141 -9.77 -17.46 -23.55
C THR A 141 -9.27 -18.09 -24.86
N PRO A 142 -8.88 -19.38 -24.88
CA PRO A 142 -8.67 -20.08 -26.14
C PRO A 142 -9.96 -20.14 -26.96
#